data_AF-Q28RX9-F1
#
_entry.id   AF-Q28RX9-F1
#
_cell.length_a   1.000
_cell.length_b   1.000
_cell.length_c   1.000
_cell.angle_alpha   90.00
_cell.angle_beta   90.00
_cell.angle_gamma   90.00
#
_symmetry.space_group_name_H-M   'P 1'
#
loop_
_entity.id
_entity.type
_entity.pdbx_description
1 polymer ?
#
loop_
_entity_poly.entity_id
_entity_poly.type
_entity_poly.pdbx_seq_one_letter_code
_entity_poly.pdbx_strand_id
1 'polypeptide(L)'
;MRLMTASAIAMFAMGGAALACPNYQLSSGALSYDSSQITAAPQGFSVSAGGNFTLDQCGLGQLGFGQFRSAPDLTLNLTNMAGRELDVFASSDCDPALLVNDASGQWYFNDDRNGLQPGLTLPANAADGRVDIWIGTFAGGGCPAVLSVQALGSGAQPIPQPVPQPVPQPVPQPVPQPVPQPVPVPVPASACPTWAEPGPALTFDASEILQPLSYVAQATGGTDVTSCPGIDGRRFASQVPQFSVTLSGMENHSLRLLANADCDSTLLVNGADTTWYYNDDGQGSLQPQLDITDAAALNGRIDVWVGTYNDVTCNGTFTIQAIPVAAPAPQPIPQPVPQPVPQPVPQPVPQPVPVPVPTPAPAPAPAPAPAPAPAPAPAPAPAPAPAPAPAPAPAPVPGGAAVTPTVGCPTTTLEGIAITTTGSELYSPDSFTVQAGGQTSLSTCPDLSAVTGVANANPHYTFYLSGMETYGRLEIEVASDCDTTLLVNDAAGNWHFNDDAGGAFQPELNLTDTAALNGRVDVWVGTFGNSIACSAELEMETWNF
;
A
#
# COMPACT_ATOMS: atom_id res chain seq x y z
N MET A 1 4.64 -71.85 -29.63
CA MET A 1 3.52 -70.94 -29.37
C MET A 1 3.80 -70.22 -28.06
N ARG A 2 4.33 -68.99 -28.07
CA ARG A 2 4.32 -68.07 -26.93
C ARG A 2 4.55 -66.66 -27.46
N LEU A 3 3.56 -65.84 -27.17
CA LEU A 3 3.22 -64.57 -27.79
C LEU A 3 4.23 -63.47 -27.48
N MET A 4 4.46 -62.61 -28.48
CA MET A 4 4.93 -61.24 -28.28
C MET A 4 3.83 -60.43 -27.59
N THR A 5 4.15 -59.74 -26.50
CA THR A 5 3.31 -58.68 -25.94
C THR A 5 4.10 -57.37 -25.99
N ALA A 6 3.76 -56.54 -26.97
CA ALA A 6 4.15 -55.14 -27.03
C ALA A 6 3.22 -54.34 -26.10
N SER A 7 3.77 -53.75 -25.04
CA SER A 7 3.05 -52.78 -24.21
C SER A 7 3.09 -51.41 -24.88
N ALA A 8 1.93 -50.92 -25.27
CA ALA A 8 1.73 -49.56 -25.75
C ALA A 8 1.87 -48.57 -24.56
N ILE A 9 2.80 -47.63 -24.68
CA ILE A 9 2.94 -46.49 -23.77
C ILE A 9 1.90 -45.45 -24.22
N ALA A 10 0.84 -45.27 -23.43
CA ALA A 10 -0.10 -44.17 -23.62
C ALA A 10 0.55 -42.87 -23.10
N MET A 11 0.99 -41.99 -24.01
CA MET A 11 1.31 -40.61 -23.66
C MET A 11 0.02 -39.89 -23.30
N PHE A 12 -0.18 -39.62 -22.02
CA PHE A 12 -1.14 -38.61 -21.57
C PHE A 12 -0.57 -37.23 -21.91
N ALA A 13 -1.09 -36.62 -22.98
CA ALA A 13 -0.95 -35.19 -23.19
C ALA A 13 -1.72 -34.47 -22.08
N MET A 14 -1.02 -33.86 -21.13
CA MET A 14 -1.63 -32.94 -20.17
C MET A 14 -2.09 -31.71 -20.93
N GLY A 15 -3.41 -31.58 -21.15
CA GLY A 15 -4.01 -30.34 -21.61
C GLY A 15 -3.77 -29.26 -20.56
N GLY A 16 -3.15 -28.15 -20.94
CA GLY A 16 -3.05 -26.97 -20.08
C GLY A 16 -4.46 -26.49 -19.72
N ALA A 17 -4.70 -26.22 -18.44
CA ALA A 17 -5.93 -25.59 -18.00
C ALA A 17 -6.06 -24.24 -18.73
N ALA A 18 -7.14 -24.06 -19.50
CA ALA A 18 -7.48 -22.77 -20.07
C ALA A 18 -7.78 -21.79 -18.92
N LEU A 19 -7.07 -20.67 -18.86
CA LEU A 19 -7.34 -19.58 -17.92
C LEU A 19 -8.77 -19.07 -18.15
N ALA A 20 -9.63 -19.17 -17.15
CA ALA A 20 -11.06 -18.90 -17.27
C ALA A 20 -11.39 -17.43 -16.97
N CYS A 21 -10.88 -16.53 -17.79
CA CYS A 21 -11.11 -15.08 -17.70
C CYS A 21 -12.53 -14.65 -18.10
N PRO A 22 -12.97 -13.42 -17.75
CA PRO A 22 -14.20 -12.83 -18.25
C PRO A 22 -14.28 -12.95 -19.77
N ASN A 23 -15.31 -13.66 -20.24
CA ASN A 23 -15.49 -14.00 -21.64
C ASN A 23 -16.97 -13.91 -22.01
N TYR A 24 -17.31 -12.90 -22.82
CA TYR A 24 -18.67 -12.65 -23.26
C TYR A 24 -19.31 -13.82 -24.03
N GLN A 25 -18.50 -14.71 -24.60
CA GLN A 25 -18.96 -15.93 -25.30
C GLN A 25 -19.57 -16.98 -24.36
N LEU A 26 -19.32 -16.88 -23.05
CA LEU A 26 -19.86 -17.79 -22.04
C LEU A 26 -21.25 -17.38 -21.53
N SER A 27 -21.85 -16.35 -22.13
CA SER A 27 -23.21 -15.91 -21.81
C SER A 27 -24.23 -17.05 -21.93
N SER A 28 -25.12 -17.15 -20.94
CA SER A 28 -26.19 -18.16 -20.89
C SER A 28 -27.47 -17.75 -21.63
N GLY A 29 -27.48 -16.57 -22.25
CA GLY A 29 -28.62 -16.00 -22.97
C GLY A 29 -28.61 -14.48 -22.91
N ALA A 30 -29.31 -13.82 -23.84
CA ALA A 30 -29.39 -12.36 -23.90
C ALA A 30 -30.85 -11.89 -23.82
N LEU A 31 -31.11 -10.89 -22.99
CA LEU A 31 -32.41 -10.20 -22.97
C LEU A 31 -32.43 -9.13 -24.07
N SER A 32 -33.45 -9.14 -24.91
CA SER A 32 -33.58 -8.17 -26.00
C SER A 32 -34.51 -7.03 -25.61
N TYR A 33 -34.03 -5.80 -25.75
CA TYR A 33 -34.81 -4.59 -25.52
C TYR A 33 -34.61 -3.58 -26.65
N ASP A 34 -35.62 -2.79 -26.95
CA ASP A 34 -35.47 -1.57 -27.72
C ASP A 34 -35.43 -0.32 -26.81
N SER A 35 -35.06 0.83 -27.37
CA SER A 35 -34.93 2.09 -26.62
C SER A 35 -36.24 2.66 -26.04
N SER A 36 -37.39 2.08 -26.35
CA SER A 36 -38.67 2.37 -25.68
C SER A 36 -38.92 1.51 -24.44
N GLN A 37 -38.21 0.37 -24.31
CA GLN A 37 -38.38 -0.59 -23.23
C GLN A 37 -37.37 -0.37 -22.09
N ILE A 38 -36.12 0.01 -22.38
CA ILE A 38 -35.21 0.56 -21.38
C ILE A 38 -35.45 2.07 -21.31
N THR A 39 -36.06 2.51 -20.23
CA THR A 39 -36.44 3.92 -20.01
C THR A 39 -35.49 4.59 -19.03
N ALA A 40 -35.75 5.84 -18.67
CA ALA A 40 -35.01 6.56 -17.63
C ALA A 40 -35.30 6.05 -16.20
N ALA A 41 -36.22 5.09 -16.03
CA ALA A 41 -36.42 4.41 -14.76
C ALA A 41 -35.51 3.16 -14.70
N PRO A 42 -34.70 2.99 -13.64
CA PRO A 42 -33.83 1.82 -13.48
C PRO A 42 -34.58 0.50 -13.47
N GLN A 43 -34.09 -0.45 -14.27
CA GLN A 43 -34.51 -1.85 -14.22
C GLN A 43 -33.47 -2.66 -13.45
N GLY A 44 -33.88 -3.22 -12.31
CA GLY A 44 -33.01 -3.99 -11.42
C GLY A 44 -33.06 -5.51 -11.67
N PHE A 45 -31.90 -6.16 -11.55
CA PHE A 45 -31.69 -7.59 -11.68
C PHE A 45 -30.91 -8.09 -10.46
N SER A 46 -31.44 -9.07 -9.75
CA SER A 46 -30.69 -9.72 -8.66
C SER A 46 -29.59 -10.60 -9.25
N VAL A 47 -28.36 -10.34 -8.81
CA VAL A 47 -27.15 -11.05 -9.22
C VAL A 47 -26.31 -11.39 -7.99
N SER A 48 -25.26 -12.19 -8.15
CA SER A 48 -24.26 -12.39 -7.09
C SER A 48 -22.98 -11.69 -7.52
N ALA A 49 -22.60 -10.60 -6.86
CA ALA A 49 -21.30 -10.02 -7.05
C ALA A 49 -20.21 -11.04 -6.70
N GLY A 50 -19.12 -11.05 -7.46
CA GLY A 50 -17.90 -11.80 -7.12
C GLY A 50 -17.36 -12.65 -8.26
N GLY A 51 -16.38 -13.47 -7.91
CA GLY A 51 -15.66 -14.34 -8.83
C GLY A 51 -14.24 -14.61 -8.35
N ASN A 52 -13.51 -15.43 -9.10
CA ASN A 52 -12.16 -15.86 -8.71
C ASN A 52 -11.09 -15.34 -9.67
N PHE A 53 -11.46 -14.57 -10.68
CA PHE A 53 -10.56 -14.14 -11.75
C PHE A 53 -10.37 -12.64 -11.70
N THR A 54 -9.15 -12.24 -11.43
CA THR A 54 -8.77 -10.83 -11.38
C THR A 54 -8.48 -10.29 -12.79
N LEU A 55 -8.71 -9.00 -13.00
CA LEU A 55 -8.52 -8.38 -14.32
C LEU A 55 -7.06 -8.42 -14.81
N ASP A 56 -6.09 -8.31 -13.90
CA ASP A 56 -4.65 -8.42 -14.19
C ASP A 56 -4.27 -9.80 -14.76
N GLN A 57 -4.82 -10.88 -14.20
CA GLN A 57 -4.64 -12.24 -14.70
C GLN A 57 -5.26 -12.45 -16.09
N CYS A 58 -6.14 -11.54 -16.50
CA CYS A 58 -6.90 -11.61 -17.73
C CYS A 58 -6.46 -10.61 -18.80
N GLY A 59 -5.33 -9.93 -18.60
CA GLY A 59 -4.83 -8.91 -19.53
C GLY A 59 -5.70 -7.65 -19.60
N LEU A 60 -6.63 -7.50 -18.64
CA LEU A 60 -7.52 -6.36 -18.47
C LEU A 60 -7.14 -5.49 -17.26
N GLY A 61 -6.05 -5.79 -16.56
CA GLY A 61 -5.64 -5.07 -15.35
C GLY A 61 -5.30 -3.58 -15.54
N GLN A 62 -5.19 -3.12 -16.79
CA GLN A 62 -5.08 -1.69 -17.11
C GLN A 62 -6.41 -0.94 -16.90
N LEU A 63 -7.53 -1.66 -16.81
CA LEU A 63 -8.85 -1.08 -16.59
C LEU A 63 -9.15 -0.82 -15.11
N GLY A 64 -8.53 -1.58 -14.20
CA GLY A 64 -8.75 -1.49 -12.77
C GLY A 64 -8.60 -2.84 -12.07
N PHE A 65 -9.06 -2.90 -10.82
CA PHE A 65 -8.93 -4.07 -9.95
C PHE A 65 -10.29 -4.63 -9.57
N GLY A 66 -10.45 -5.94 -9.65
CA GLY A 66 -11.68 -6.61 -9.24
C GLY A 66 -11.69 -8.07 -9.64
N GLN A 67 -12.44 -8.88 -8.90
CA GLN A 67 -12.58 -10.30 -9.12
C GLN A 67 -13.92 -10.63 -9.74
N PHE A 68 -13.89 -11.25 -10.92
CA PHE A 68 -15.06 -11.50 -11.75
C PHE A 68 -15.20 -12.98 -12.07
N ARG A 69 -16.43 -13.39 -12.39
CA ARG A 69 -16.71 -14.72 -12.96
C ARG A 69 -16.36 -14.75 -14.46
N SER A 70 -16.12 -15.93 -14.99
CA SER A 70 -15.79 -16.10 -16.41
C SER A 70 -16.97 -15.74 -17.32
N ALA A 71 -18.21 -16.09 -16.92
CA ALA A 71 -19.42 -15.76 -17.68
C ALA A 71 -20.05 -14.45 -17.19
N PRO A 72 -20.64 -13.63 -18.07
CA PRO A 72 -21.34 -12.42 -17.69
C PRO A 72 -22.58 -12.73 -16.85
N ASP A 73 -22.88 -11.83 -15.92
CA ASP A 73 -24.06 -11.89 -15.07
C ASP A 73 -25.32 -11.47 -15.80
N LEU A 74 -25.18 -10.57 -16.76
CA LEU A 74 -26.25 -10.14 -17.65
C LEU A 74 -25.71 -9.83 -19.04
N THR A 75 -26.41 -10.34 -20.07
CA THR A 75 -26.19 -9.94 -21.46
C THR A 75 -27.48 -9.30 -21.99
N LEU A 76 -27.35 -8.14 -22.63
CA LEU A 76 -28.42 -7.40 -23.27
C LEU A 76 -28.19 -7.33 -24.78
N ASN A 77 -29.25 -7.46 -25.57
CA ASN A 77 -29.27 -7.08 -26.98
C ASN A 77 -30.16 -5.85 -27.14
N LEU A 78 -29.53 -4.69 -27.30
CA LEU A 78 -30.23 -3.41 -27.38
C LEU A 78 -30.35 -2.97 -28.83
N THR A 79 -31.48 -2.36 -29.17
CA THR A 79 -31.73 -1.82 -30.52
C THR A 79 -32.32 -0.41 -30.45
N ASN A 80 -32.04 0.39 -31.48
CA ASN A 80 -32.48 1.78 -31.60
C ASN A 80 -31.94 2.68 -30.45
N MET A 81 -30.73 2.39 -29.95
CA MET A 81 -30.06 3.19 -28.91
C MET A 81 -29.36 4.44 -29.46
N ALA A 82 -29.58 4.77 -30.73
CA ALA A 82 -28.96 5.92 -31.36
C ALA A 82 -29.25 7.23 -30.59
N GLY A 83 -28.20 7.91 -30.15
CA GLY A 83 -28.31 9.14 -29.35
C GLY A 83 -28.81 8.94 -27.92
N ARG A 84 -28.76 7.72 -27.37
CA ARG A 84 -29.03 7.44 -25.95
C ARG A 84 -27.79 6.85 -25.28
N GLU A 85 -27.58 7.24 -24.04
CA GLU A 85 -26.53 6.68 -23.18
C GLU A 85 -27.14 5.57 -22.33
N LEU A 86 -26.36 4.51 -22.06
CA LEU A 86 -26.77 3.43 -21.17
C LEU A 86 -26.05 3.60 -19.84
N ASP A 87 -26.80 3.84 -18.78
CA ASP A 87 -26.27 3.95 -17.43
C ASP A 87 -26.44 2.60 -16.72
N VAL A 88 -25.33 2.04 -16.27
CA VAL A 88 -25.24 0.71 -15.64
C VAL A 88 -24.62 0.90 -14.27
N PHE A 89 -25.25 0.39 -13.21
CA PHE A 89 -24.74 0.52 -11.85
C PHE A 89 -25.19 -0.66 -10.99
N ALA A 90 -24.46 -0.95 -9.92
CA ALA A 90 -24.82 -2.00 -8.98
C ALA A 90 -24.95 -1.44 -7.56
N SER A 91 -25.85 -2.05 -6.79
CA SER A 91 -25.97 -1.80 -5.36
C SER A 91 -25.84 -3.12 -4.61
N SER A 92 -25.14 -3.10 -3.48
CA SER A 92 -24.90 -4.27 -2.66
C SER A 92 -24.52 -3.84 -1.24
N ASP A 93 -24.57 -4.77 -0.30
CA ASP A 93 -24.08 -4.60 1.07
C ASP A 93 -22.57 -4.86 1.21
N CYS A 94 -21.94 -5.31 0.12
CA CYS A 94 -20.48 -5.45 -0.01
C CYS A 94 -19.93 -4.38 -0.96
N ASP A 95 -18.67 -4.54 -1.39
CA ASP A 95 -17.98 -3.70 -2.36
C ASP A 95 -17.94 -4.34 -3.77
N PRO A 96 -19.00 -4.18 -4.58
CA PRO A 96 -19.08 -4.75 -5.92
C PRO A 96 -18.26 -3.94 -6.92
N ALA A 97 -17.63 -4.63 -7.87
CA ALA A 97 -16.97 -4.01 -9.01
C ALA A 97 -17.79 -4.24 -10.28
N LEU A 98 -17.81 -3.27 -11.21
CA LEU A 98 -18.54 -3.38 -12.47
C LEU A 98 -17.58 -3.46 -13.65
N LEU A 99 -17.74 -4.49 -14.47
CA LEU A 99 -17.04 -4.65 -15.75
C LEU A 99 -18.07 -4.80 -16.87
N VAL A 100 -17.91 -4.05 -17.95
CA VAL A 100 -18.84 -4.04 -19.09
C VAL A 100 -18.08 -4.19 -20.40
N ASN A 101 -18.55 -5.08 -21.28
CA ASN A 101 -18.15 -5.15 -22.68
C ASN A 101 -19.30 -4.61 -23.55
N ASP A 102 -19.04 -3.57 -24.33
CA ASP A 102 -20.06 -2.92 -25.15
C ASP A 102 -20.27 -3.59 -26.52
N ALA A 103 -21.20 -3.05 -27.33
CA ALA A 103 -21.54 -3.60 -28.64
C ALA A 103 -20.40 -3.53 -29.67
N SER A 104 -19.40 -2.69 -29.45
CA SER A 104 -18.21 -2.57 -30.27
C SER A 104 -17.06 -3.48 -29.81
N GLY A 105 -17.23 -4.13 -28.65
CA GLY A 105 -16.21 -4.95 -28.00
C GLY A 105 -15.24 -4.16 -27.12
N GLN A 106 -15.51 -2.88 -26.84
CA GLN A 106 -14.74 -2.09 -25.88
C GLN A 106 -15.08 -2.49 -24.44
N TRP A 107 -14.08 -2.44 -23.56
CA TRP A 107 -14.22 -2.78 -22.15
C TRP A 107 -14.22 -1.53 -21.27
N TYR A 108 -15.09 -1.52 -20.28
CA TYR A 108 -15.27 -0.45 -19.31
C TYR A 108 -15.27 -1.03 -17.90
N PHE A 109 -14.72 -0.28 -16.96
CA PHE A 109 -14.63 -0.67 -15.57
C PHE A 109 -14.89 0.52 -14.65
N ASN A 110 -15.57 0.27 -13.54
CA ASN A 110 -15.71 1.20 -12.42
C ASN A 110 -16.14 0.40 -11.18
N ASP A 111 -15.55 0.69 -10.02
CA ASP A 111 -15.83 0.06 -8.73
C ASP A 111 -16.57 1.00 -7.75
N ASP A 112 -16.52 2.31 -7.96
CA ASP A 112 -16.84 3.30 -6.93
C ASP A 112 -17.41 4.62 -7.50
N ARG A 113 -18.51 4.53 -8.25
CA ARG A 113 -19.23 5.71 -8.78
C ARG A 113 -19.89 6.55 -7.69
N ASN A 114 -20.45 5.91 -6.66
CA ASN A 114 -21.19 6.58 -5.60
C ASN A 114 -20.93 5.89 -4.25
N GLY A 115 -19.82 6.26 -3.60
CA GLY A 115 -19.25 5.45 -2.53
C GLY A 115 -18.79 4.11 -3.10
N LEU A 116 -19.00 3.02 -2.37
CA LEU A 116 -18.64 1.65 -2.78
C LEU A 116 -19.57 1.04 -3.86
N GLN A 117 -20.45 1.85 -4.46
CA GLN A 117 -21.38 1.38 -5.48
C GLN A 117 -20.83 1.71 -6.87
N PRO A 118 -20.58 0.70 -7.71
CA PRO A 118 -19.99 0.89 -9.01
C PRO A 118 -21.04 1.39 -9.98
N GLY A 119 -20.59 2.15 -10.97
CA GLY A 119 -21.43 2.48 -12.09
C GLY A 119 -20.69 3.18 -13.21
N LEU A 120 -21.20 3.01 -14.42
CA LEU A 120 -20.66 3.66 -15.60
C LEU A 120 -21.78 4.01 -16.56
N THR A 121 -21.61 5.14 -17.24
CA THR A 121 -22.49 5.58 -18.31
C THR A 121 -21.78 5.33 -19.64
N LEU A 122 -22.28 4.39 -20.43
CA LEU A 122 -21.76 4.11 -21.76
C LEU A 122 -22.10 5.26 -22.71
N PRO A 123 -21.13 5.70 -23.54
CA PRO A 123 -21.34 6.81 -24.45
C PRO A 123 -22.42 6.50 -25.48
N ALA A 124 -23.04 7.55 -26.02
CA ALA A 124 -24.13 7.41 -26.97
C ALA A 124 -23.73 6.52 -28.16
N ASN A 125 -24.62 5.60 -28.54
CA ASN A 125 -24.45 4.58 -29.58
C ASN A 125 -23.50 3.41 -29.24
N ALA A 126 -22.71 3.46 -28.16
CA ALA A 126 -21.87 2.32 -27.74
C ALA A 126 -22.69 1.11 -27.27
N ALA A 127 -23.93 1.38 -26.84
CA ALA A 127 -24.87 0.37 -26.39
C ALA A 127 -25.82 -0.15 -27.50
N ASP A 128 -25.75 0.32 -28.76
CA ASP A 128 -26.65 -0.15 -29.83
C ASP A 128 -26.17 -1.50 -30.40
N GLY A 129 -26.49 -2.57 -29.67
CA GLY A 129 -26.11 -3.94 -30.00
C GLY A 129 -25.99 -4.81 -28.74
N ARG A 130 -25.07 -5.77 -28.75
CA ARG A 130 -24.89 -6.71 -27.65
C ARG A 130 -24.00 -6.10 -26.55
N VAL A 131 -24.47 -6.07 -25.31
CA VAL A 131 -23.72 -5.58 -24.15
C VAL A 131 -23.64 -6.68 -23.11
N ASP A 132 -22.45 -6.95 -22.58
CA ASP A 132 -22.21 -7.95 -21.53
C ASP A 132 -21.73 -7.28 -20.26
N ILE A 133 -22.29 -7.70 -19.12
CA ILE A 133 -22.10 -7.06 -17.84
C ILE A 133 -21.70 -8.12 -16.81
N TRP A 134 -20.63 -7.84 -16.08
CA TRP A 134 -20.18 -8.61 -14.93
C TRP A 134 -20.22 -7.74 -13.68
N ILE A 135 -20.67 -8.34 -12.59
CA ILE A 135 -20.59 -7.80 -11.24
C ILE A 135 -19.60 -8.66 -10.47
N GLY A 136 -18.42 -8.11 -10.26
CA GLY A 136 -17.35 -8.67 -9.44
C GLY A 136 -17.39 -8.13 -8.02
N THR A 137 -16.36 -8.41 -7.26
CA THR A 137 -16.05 -7.73 -5.99
C THR A 137 -14.64 -7.18 -6.04
N PHE A 138 -14.39 -6.06 -5.39
CA PHE A 138 -13.06 -5.45 -5.36
C PHE A 138 -12.06 -6.34 -4.60
N ALA A 139 -12.43 -6.81 -3.40
CA ALA A 139 -11.58 -7.60 -2.51
C ALA A 139 -11.73 -9.13 -2.63
N GLY A 140 -12.53 -9.63 -3.59
CA GLY A 140 -12.84 -11.06 -3.72
C GLY A 140 -14.01 -11.54 -2.87
N GLY A 141 -14.28 -12.85 -2.86
CA GLY A 141 -15.49 -13.40 -2.26
C GLY A 141 -16.75 -13.17 -3.10
N GLY A 142 -17.93 -13.26 -2.48
CA GLY A 142 -19.18 -12.99 -3.20
C GLY A 142 -20.34 -12.64 -2.29
N CYS A 143 -21.26 -11.85 -2.83
CA CYS A 143 -22.35 -11.23 -2.08
C CYS A 143 -23.56 -11.00 -3.00
N PRO A 144 -24.80 -11.01 -2.47
CA PRO A 144 -25.97 -10.63 -3.25
C PRO A 144 -25.89 -9.16 -3.67
N ALA A 145 -26.12 -8.87 -4.95
CA ALA A 145 -26.15 -7.51 -5.47
C ALA A 145 -27.38 -7.30 -6.37
N VAL A 146 -27.75 -6.04 -6.57
CA VAL A 146 -28.76 -5.62 -7.54
C VAL A 146 -28.08 -4.80 -8.63
N LEU A 147 -27.94 -5.41 -9.81
CA LEU A 147 -27.51 -4.74 -11.04
C LEU A 147 -28.69 -3.95 -11.62
N SER A 148 -28.50 -2.67 -11.89
CA SER A 148 -29.50 -1.79 -12.48
C SER A 148 -29.04 -1.21 -13.81
N VAL A 149 -29.96 -1.14 -14.78
CA VAL A 149 -29.72 -0.49 -16.07
C VAL A 149 -30.82 0.51 -16.41
N GLN A 150 -30.45 1.65 -17.00
CA GLN A 150 -31.38 2.66 -17.50
C GLN A 150 -30.84 3.36 -18.74
N ALA A 151 -31.72 3.93 -19.56
CA ALA A 151 -31.33 4.71 -20.73
C ALA A 151 -31.56 6.20 -20.49
N LEU A 152 -30.51 6.98 -20.67
CA LEU A 152 -30.53 8.44 -20.55
C LEU A 152 -30.66 9.09 -21.94
N GLY A 153 -31.30 10.26 -22.02
CA GLY A 153 -31.37 11.04 -23.26
C GLY A 153 -30.05 11.75 -23.54
N SER A 154 -29.65 11.89 -24.82
CA SER A 154 -28.45 12.65 -25.21
C SER A 154 -28.53 14.11 -24.72
N GLY A 155 -27.73 14.44 -23.71
CA GLY A 155 -27.62 15.80 -23.17
C GLY A 155 -27.83 15.97 -21.67
N ALA A 156 -27.79 14.91 -20.86
CA ALA A 156 -27.71 15.08 -19.40
C ALA A 156 -26.36 15.75 -19.03
N GLN A 157 -26.42 17.00 -18.55
CA GLN A 157 -25.25 17.76 -18.13
C GLN A 157 -24.50 17.05 -16.99
N PRO A 158 -23.15 17.14 -16.92
CA PRO A 158 -22.41 16.72 -15.74
C PRO A 158 -22.93 17.50 -14.53
N ILE A 159 -23.18 16.77 -13.44
CA ILE A 159 -23.74 17.31 -12.20
C ILE A 159 -22.75 18.36 -11.66
N PRO A 160 -23.16 19.63 -11.42
CA PRO A 160 -22.25 20.68 -10.95
C PRO A 160 -21.78 20.47 -9.50
N GLN A 161 -20.52 20.84 -9.23
CA GLN A 161 -19.94 20.90 -7.89
C GLN A 161 -20.77 21.79 -6.93
N PRO A 162 -20.79 21.52 -5.60
CA PRO A 162 -21.64 22.25 -4.68
C PRO A 162 -21.17 23.69 -4.45
N VAL A 163 -22.09 24.65 -4.56
CA VAL A 163 -21.90 26.06 -4.18
C VAL A 163 -22.50 26.28 -2.78
N PRO A 164 -21.87 27.05 -1.86
CA PRO A 164 -22.40 27.26 -0.51
C PRO A 164 -23.71 28.07 -0.49
N GLN A 165 -24.73 27.59 0.25
CA GLN A 165 -26.01 28.31 0.42
C GLN A 165 -26.01 29.26 1.64
N PRO A 166 -26.82 30.34 1.65
CA PRO A 166 -26.88 31.32 2.73
C PRO A 166 -27.79 30.90 3.88
N VAL A 167 -27.42 31.31 5.11
CA VAL A 167 -28.09 30.99 6.37
C VAL A 167 -29.49 31.66 6.49
N PRO A 168 -30.57 30.94 6.88
CA PRO A 168 -31.88 31.55 7.14
C PRO A 168 -32.00 32.23 8.52
N GLN A 169 -32.73 33.36 8.58
CA GLN A 169 -33.12 34.06 9.82
C GLN A 169 -34.34 33.42 10.52
N PRO A 170 -34.54 33.62 11.84
CA PRO A 170 -35.54 32.88 12.61
C PRO A 170 -36.94 33.51 12.61
N VAL A 171 -37.97 32.67 12.55
CA VAL A 171 -39.40 33.02 12.71
C VAL A 171 -39.86 32.61 14.13
N PRO A 172 -40.73 33.38 14.83
CA PRO A 172 -41.15 33.07 16.20
C PRO A 172 -42.11 31.87 16.33
N GLN A 173 -41.89 31.04 17.35
CA GLN A 173 -42.68 29.85 17.68
C GLN A 173 -44.02 30.16 18.39
N PRO A 174 -45.08 29.32 18.19
CA PRO A 174 -46.20 29.18 19.12
C PRO A 174 -45.95 28.15 20.24
N VAL A 175 -46.67 28.35 21.34
CA VAL A 175 -46.58 27.74 22.70
C VAL A 175 -46.87 26.22 22.74
N PRO A 176 -46.29 25.43 23.69
CA PRO A 176 -46.20 23.96 23.64
C PRO A 176 -47.47 23.20 24.08
N GLN A 177 -47.70 22.03 23.45
CA GLN A 177 -48.44 20.90 24.03
C GLN A 177 -47.45 19.86 24.61
N PRO A 178 -47.78 19.12 25.68
CA PRO A 178 -46.82 18.27 26.38
C PRO A 178 -46.85 16.80 25.92
N VAL A 179 -45.72 16.28 25.42
CA VAL A 179 -45.28 14.87 25.52
C VAL A 179 -43.76 14.82 25.21
N PRO A 180 -43.05 13.69 25.37
CA PRO A 180 -42.68 12.87 26.53
C PRO A 180 -41.18 13.09 26.92
N GLN A 181 -40.67 12.29 27.87
CA GLN A 181 -39.32 12.34 28.48
C GLN A 181 -38.11 12.54 27.51
N PRO A 182 -36.98 13.09 28.01
CA PRO A 182 -35.90 13.65 27.19
C PRO A 182 -35.20 12.60 26.32
N VAL A 183 -35.05 12.91 25.04
CA VAL A 183 -34.01 12.32 24.19
C VAL A 183 -32.66 12.90 24.65
N PRO A 184 -31.58 12.11 24.78
CA PRO A 184 -30.27 12.60 25.17
C PRO A 184 -29.78 13.78 24.32
N VAL A 185 -29.23 14.80 24.98
CA VAL A 185 -28.54 15.95 24.37
C VAL A 185 -27.29 15.44 23.62
N PRO A 186 -26.92 16.03 22.46
CA PRO A 186 -25.69 15.67 21.75
C PRO A 186 -24.44 15.82 22.63
N VAL A 187 -23.56 14.82 22.57
CA VAL A 187 -22.23 14.83 23.21
C VAL A 187 -21.41 16.00 22.65
N PRO A 188 -20.73 16.81 23.49
CA PRO A 188 -19.99 17.99 23.05
C PRO A 188 -18.74 17.61 22.22
N ALA A 189 -18.35 18.50 21.30
CA ALA A 189 -17.18 18.41 20.40
C ALA A 189 -15.80 18.29 21.11
N SER A 190 -15.75 18.22 22.44
CA SER A 190 -14.53 18.06 23.22
C SER A 190 -13.98 16.63 23.25
N ALA A 191 -14.52 15.71 22.44
CA ALA A 191 -14.11 14.31 22.40
C ALA A 191 -13.60 13.87 21.01
N CYS A 192 -13.85 14.64 19.96
CA CYS A 192 -13.44 14.28 18.60
C CYS A 192 -11.91 14.34 18.41
N PRO A 193 -11.34 13.47 17.55
CA PRO A 193 -9.93 13.53 17.19
C PRO A 193 -9.50 14.94 16.78
N THR A 194 -8.36 15.39 17.31
CA THR A 194 -7.78 16.70 17.03
C THR A 194 -6.30 16.58 16.74
N TRP A 195 -5.85 17.23 15.67
CA TRP A 195 -4.43 17.32 15.32
C TRP A 195 -3.73 18.54 15.95
N ALA A 196 -4.46 19.34 16.74
CA ALA A 196 -3.93 20.53 17.41
C ALA A 196 -2.93 20.20 18.52
N GLU A 197 -3.09 19.04 19.16
CA GLU A 197 -2.14 18.48 20.12
C GLU A 197 -1.40 17.32 19.43
N PRO A 198 -0.06 17.39 19.25
CA PRO A 198 0.69 16.34 18.57
C PRO A 198 0.89 15.10 19.43
N GLY A 199 0.91 13.94 18.76
CA GLY A 199 1.36 12.69 19.34
C GLY A 199 2.89 12.60 19.35
N PRO A 200 3.45 11.46 19.83
CA PRO A 200 4.84 11.09 19.62
C PRO A 200 5.32 11.40 18.20
N ALA A 201 6.41 12.15 18.11
CA ALA A 201 6.92 12.66 16.84
C ALA A 201 7.82 11.63 16.15
N LEU A 202 7.51 11.34 14.89
CA LEU A 202 8.37 10.56 14.00
C LEU A 202 8.76 11.43 12.80
N THR A 203 9.93 11.20 12.21
CA THR A 203 10.39 11.95 11.04
C THR A 203 11.04 11.00 10.06
N PHE A 204 10.60 11.06 8.80
CA PHE A 204 11.14 10.22 7.73
C PHE A 204 11.28 11.01 6.44
N ASP A 205 12.37 10.76 5.73
CA ASP A 205 12.44 10.92 4.30
C ASP A 205 11.89 9.67 3.59
N ALA A 206 11.27 9.82 2.43
CA ALA A 206 10.73 8.71 1.65
C ALA A 206 11.78 7.61 1.40
N SER A 207 13.06 7.99 1.25
CA SER A 207 14.16 7.04 1.06
C SER A 207 14.44 6.15 2.28
N GLU A 208 14.04 6.58 3.48
CA GLU A 208 14.25 5.86 4.74
C GLU A 208 13.15 4.82 5.01
N ILE A 209 11.98 5.00 4.41
CA ILE A 209 10.80 4.13 4.57
C ILE A 209 10.45 3.36 3.29
N LEU A 210 11.41 3.15 2.38
CA LEU A 210 11.21 2.32 1.18
C LEU A 210 10.85 0.86 1.51
N GLN A 211 11.33 0.40 2.68
CA GLN A 211 10.88 -0.83 3.32
C GLN A 211 9.86 -0.50 4.41
N PRO A 212 8.89 -1.38 4.67
CA PRO A 212 7.90 -1.15 5.71
C PRO A 212 8.56 -1.09 7.08
N LEU A 213 8.31 -0.01 7.80
CA LEU A 213 8.79 0.22 9.16
C LEU A 213 7.60 0.18 10.12
N SER A 214 7.68 -0.64 11.15
CA SER A 214 6.58 -0.89 12.09
C SER A 214 6.89 -0.35 13.48
N TYR A 215 5.91 0.31 14.07
CA TYR A 215 5.93 0.88 15.42
C TYR A 215 4.86 0.24 16.27
N VAL A 216 5.13 0.05 17.56
CA VAL A 216 4.10 -0.44 18.50
C VAL A 216 3.01 0.61 18.63
N ALA A 217 1.77 0.18 18.47
CA ALA A 217 0.58 0.99 18.65
C ALA A 217 -0.43 0.24 19.50
N GLN A 218 -1.35 0.94 20.16
CA GLN A 218 -2.52 0.30 20.76
C GLN A 218 -3.74 0.69 19.95
N ALA A 219 -4.42 -0.26 19.34
CA ALA A 219 -5.72 0.03 18.75
C ALA A 219 -6.68 0.38 19.90
N THR A 220 -7.08 1.64 19.96
CA THR A 220 -7.81 2.18 21.10
C THR A 220 -8.73 3.30 20.68
N GLY A 221 -9.77 3.51 21.47
CA GLY A 221 -10.70 4.59 21.24
C GLY A 221 -11.49 4.91 22.50
N GLY A 222 -12.16 6.04 22.44
CA GLY A 222 -13.21 6.41 23.41
C GLY A 222 -14.26 7.33 22.80
N THR A 223 -14.11 7.66 21.52
CA THR A 223 -15.02 8.52 20.76
C THR A 223 -15.31 7.87 19.42
N ASP A 224 -16.59 7.63 19.14
CA ASP A 224 -17.05 7.24 17.81
C ASP A 224 -16.97 8.46 16.86
N VAL A 225 -15.98 8.41 15.97
CA VAL A 225 -15.65 9.49 15.04
C VAL A 225 -16.68 9.66 13.93
N THR A 226 -17.60 8.71 13.76
CA THR A 226 -18.73 8.81 12.80
C THR A 226 -19.59 10.05 13.07
N SER A 227 -19.61 10.53 14.31
CA SER A 227 -20.35 11.72 14.74
C SER A 227 -19.55 13.02 14.69
N CYS A 228 -18.27 12.95 14.32
CA CYS A 228 -17.36 14.09 14.37
C CYS A 228 -17.43 14.92 13.07
N PRO A 229 -17.78 16.21 13.15
CA PRO A 229 -17.92 17.04 11.96
C PRO A 229 -16.56 17.30 11.31
N GLY A 230 -16.46 17.01 10.00
CA GLY A 230 -15.26 17.28 9.21
C GLY A 230 -14.16 16.22 9.33
N ILE A 231 -14.47 15.06 9.91
CA ILE A 231 -13.61 13.86 9.92
C ILE A 231 -14.28 12.81 9.04
N ASP A 232 -13.58 12.34 8.01
CA ASP A 232 -14.05 11.25 7.16
C ASP A 232 -13.51 9.93 7.72
N GLY A 233 -14.27 9.35 8.67
CA GLY A 233 -13.90 8.13 9.37
C GLY A 233 -15.08 7.57 10.16
N ARG A 234 -14.95 6.32 10.60
CA ARG A 234 -15.98 5.62 11.39
C ARG A 234 -15.36 4.93 12.60
N ARG A 235 -16.19 4.62 13.59
CA ARG A 235 -15.81 3.90 14.83
C ARG A 235 -14.83 4.67 15.71
N PHE A 236 -14.17 3.97 16.61
CA PHE A 236 -13.60 4.58 17.80
C PHE A 236 -12.13 4.93 17.57
N ALA A 237 -11.76 6.18 17.83
CA ALA A 237 -10.37 6.61 17.87
C ALA A 237 -10.12 7.45 19.13
N SER A 238 -8.86 7.57 19.51
CA SER A 238 -8.44 8.48 20.58
C SER A 238 -8.59 9.95 20.18
N GLN A 239 -8.67 10.83 21.17
CA GLN A 239 -8.76 12.27 20.90
C GLN A 239 -7.46 12.85 20.35
N VAL A 240 -6.31 12.38 20.83
CA VAL A 240 -4.97 12.81 20.39
C VAL A 240 -4.39 11.72 19.48
N PRO A 241 -3.70 12.09 18.38
CA PRO A 241 -3.05 11.11 17.51
C PRO A 241 -1.97 10.35 18.28
N GLN A 242 -1.77 9.10 17.89
CA GLN A 242 -0.74 8.24 18.49
C GLN A 242 0.63 8.45 17.85
N PHE A 243 0.63 8.94 16.61
CA PHE A 243 1.84 9.37 15.93
C PHE A 243 1.58 10.66 15.18
N SER A 244 2.51 11.61 15.33
CA SER A 244 2.62 12.77 14.45
C SER A 244 3.87 12.57 13.58
N VAL A 245 3.68 12.21 12.32
CA VAL A 245 4.77 11.84 11.41
C VAL A 245 5.09 13.00 10.48
N THR A 246 6.35 13.44 10.45
CA THR A 246 6.81 14.45 9.48
C THR A 246 7.48 13.75 8.30
N LEU A 247 6.93 13.94 7.10
CA LEU A 247 7.40 13.31 5.87
C LEU A 247 8.12 14.31 4.95
N SER A 248 9.20 13.87 4.31
CA SER A 248 9.87 14.55 3.21
C SER A 248 10.18 13.60 2.06
N GLY A 249 10.47 14.13 0.86
CA GLY A 249 10.93 13.33 -0.27
C GLY A 249 9.87 12.46 -0.94
N MET A 250 8.58 12.67 -0.65
CA MET A 250 7.49 11.84 -1.16
C MET A 250 7.19 12.06 -2.65
N GLU A 251 7.95 12.91 -3.35
CA GLU A 251 7.86 13.10 -4.79
C GLU A 251 8.15 11.77 -5.52
N ASN A 252 7.19 11.30 -6.32
CA ASN A 252 7.20 10.00 -7.01
C ASN A 252 7.14 8.78 -6.09
N HIS A 253 6.59 8.91 -4.88
CA HIS A 253 6.28 7.78 -4.02
C HIS A 253 4.78 7.75 -3.71
N SER A 254 4.23 6.57 -3.49
CA SER A 254 2.97 6.36 -2.77
C SER A 254 3.28 6.13 -1.29
N LEU A 255 2.35 6.42 -0.38
CA LEU A 255 2.48 6.13 1.05
C LEU A 255 1.52 5.01 1.43
N ARG A 256 2.07 3.90 1.92
CA ARG A 256 1.32 2.80 2.53
C ARG A 256 1.39 2.94 4.04
N LEU A 257 0.23 2.93 4.68
CA LEU A 257 0.05 2.92 6.12
C LEU A 257 -0.78 1.69 6.48
N LEU A 258 -0.37 0.91 7.46
CA LEU A 258 -1.09 -0.29 7.90
C LEU A 258 -1.20 -0.25 9.42
N ALA A 259 -2.32 -0.69 9.98
CA ALA A 259 -2.35 -1.08 11.37
C ALA A 259 -2.69 -2.56 11.48
N ASN A 260 -1.92 -3.28 12.30
CA ASN A 260 -2.15 -4.68 12.60
C ASN A 260 -2.37 -4.81 14.10
N ALA A 261 -3.57 -5.17 14.54
CA ALA A 261 -3.87 -5.30 15.96
C ALA A 261 -4.55 -6.64 16.26
N ASP A 262 -4.48 -7.04 17.54
CA ASP A 262 -5.09 -8.27 18.05
C ASP A 262 -6.64 -8.22 18.03
N CYS A 263 -7.17 -7.03 17.85
CA CYS A 263 -8.59 -6.75 17.70
C CYS A 263 -8.87 -6.06 16.37
N ASP A 264 -10.16 -5.95 16.07
CA ASP A 264 -10.66 -5.20 14.94
C ASP A 264 -10.27 -3.72 15.09
N SER A 265 -9.27 -3.33 14.30
CA SER A 265 -8.60 -2.03 14.39
C SER A 265 -9.05 -1.14 13.24
N THR A 266 -8.92 0.16 13.44
CA THR A 266 -9.21 1.14 12.40
C THR A 266 -8.03 2.07 12.26
N LEU A 267 -7.77 2.58 11.07
CA LEU A 267 -6.70 3.52 10.79
C LEU A 267 -7.32 4.80 10.25
N LEU A 268 -7.17 5.87 11.01
CA LEU A 268 -7.60 7.21 10.66
C LEU A 268 -6.36 8.10 10.55
N VAL A 269 -6.24 8.86 9.47
CA VAL A 269 -5.08 9.72 9.20
C VAL A 269 -5.52 11.09 8.72
N ASN A 270 -4.99 12.14 9.34
CA ASN A 270 -5.07 13.51 8.82
C ASN A 270 -3.78 13.79 8.03
N GLY A 271 -3.89 13.95 6.71
CA GLY A 271 -2.76 14.25 5.85
C GLY A 271 -2.26 15.69 6.01
N ALA A 272 -1.01 15.96 5.59
CA ALA A 272 -0.41 17.30 5.63
C ALA A 272 -1.15 18.30 4.73
N ASP A 273 -1.88 17.76 3.74
CA ASP A 273 -2.82 18.43 2.86
C ASP A 273 -4.19 18.69 3.50
N THR A 274 -4.38 18.32 4.77
CA THR A 274 -5.63 18.37 5.55
C THR A 274 -6.73 17.41 5.09
N THR A 275 -6.42 16.47 4.19
CA THR A 275 -7.34 15.42 3.75
C THR A 275 -7.42 14.32 4.81
N TRP A 276 -8.61 13.81 5.09
CA TRP A 276 -8.79 12.66 5.96
C TRP A 276 -8.79 11.37 5.16
N TYR A 277 -8.04 10.38 5.66
CA TYR A 277 -7.96 9.03 5.11
C TYR A 277 -8.41 8.05 6.18
N TYR A 278 -9.23 7.07 5.80
CA TYR A 278 -9.76 6.09 6.74
C TYR A 278 -9.81 4.70 6.13
N ASN A 279 -9.37 3.71 6.91
CA ASN A 279 -9.67 2.30 6.64
C ASN A 279 -9.93 1.55 7.96
N ASP A 280 -10.74 0.51 7.97
CA ASP A 280 -10.89 -0.47 9.07
C ASP A 280 -10.50 -1.89 8.66
N ASP A 281 -10.65 -2.25 7.38
CA ASP A 281 -10.26 -3.56 6.87
C ASP A 281 -9.39 -3.48 5.60
N GLY A 282 -8.20 -4.07 5.66
CA GLY A 282 -7.23 -4.15 4.57
C GLY A 282 -7.02 -5.59 4.13
N GLN A 283 -6.96 -5.84 2.80
CA GLN A 283 -6.56 -7.13 2.19
C GLN A 283 -7.31 -8.38 2.73
N GLY A 284 -8.56 -8.22 3.19
CA GLY A 284 -9.38 -9.33 3.72
C GLY A 284 -9.08 -9.74 5.17
N SER A 285 -8.51 -8.86 5.98
CA SER A 285 -8.27 -9.04 7.42
C SER A 285 -8.92 -7.92 8.24
N LEU A 286 -9.00 -8.09 9.57
CA LEU A 286 -9.45 -7.07 10.55
C LEU A 286 -8.42 -5.93 10.75
N GLN A 287 -7.54 -5.75 9.78
CA GLN A 287 -6.32 -4.95 9.86
C GLN A 287 -6.34 -3.91 8.74
N PRO A 288 -6.53 -2.63 9.05
CA PRO A 288 -6.69 -1.57 8.06
C PRO A 288 -5.38 -1.23 7.36
N GLN A 289 -5.44 -1.07 6.04
CA GLN A 289 -4.33 -0.58 5.21
C GLN A 289 -4.78 0.59 4.33
N LEU A 290 -4.07 1.72 4.39
CA LEU A 290 -4.24 2.87 3.52
C LEU A 290 -3.10 2.93 2.51
N ASP A 291 -3.43 3.01 1.22
CA ASP A 291 -2.48 3.20 0.12
C ASP A 291 -2.76 4.54 -0.57
N ILE A 292 -1.95 5.57 -0.25
CA ILE A 292 -2.14 6.93 -0.74
C ILE A 292 -1.19 7.19 -1.90
N THR A 293 -1.73 7.33 -3.11
CA THR A 293 -0.94 7.41 -4.36
C THR A 293 -0.41 8.80 -4.69
N ASP A 294 -1.01 9.88 -4.16
CA ASP A 294 -0.49 11.25 -4.31
C ASP A 294 0.27 11.67 -3.04
N ALA A 295 1.29 10.90 -2.66
CA ALA A 295 1.98 11.15 -1.40
C ALA A 295 2.85 12.41 -1.42
N ALA A 296 3.07 13.03 -2.59
CA ALA A 296 3.75 14.31 -2.69
C ALA A 296 3.01 15.43 -1.92
N ALA A 297 1.67 15.37 -1.88
CA ALA A 297 0.84 16.27 -1.09
C ALA A 297 0.99 16.05 0.44
N LEU A 298 1.58 14.91 0.85
CA LEU A 298 1.80 14.55 2.24
C LEU A 298 3.18 14.96 2.76
N ASN A 299 4.04 15.59 1.95
CA ASN A 299 5.27 16.23 2.44
C ASN A 299 4.91 17.29 3.50
N GLY A 300 5.25 17.01 4.76
CA GLY A 300 4.78 17.76 5.93
C GLY A 300 4.35 16.84 7.07
N ARG A 301 3.65 17.39 8.07
CA ARG A 301 3.14 16.61 9.20
C ARG A 301 1.83 15.92 8.84
N ILE A 302 1.77 14.62 9.03
CA ILE A 302 0.53 13.83 9.11
C ILE A 302 0.29 13.39 10.55
N ASP A 303 -0.97 13.11 10.86
CA ASP A 303 -1.39 12.63 12.19
C ASP A 303 -2.13 11.31 12.06
N VAL A 304 -1.73 10.33 12.86
CA VAL A 304 -2.18 8.95 12.73
C VAL A 304 -2.86 8.49 14.01
N TRP A 305 -4.05 7.93 13.86
CA TRP A 305 -4.82 7.26 14.90
C TRP A 305 -5.03 5.80 14.51
N VAL A 306 -4.54 4.89 15.36
CA VAL A 306 -4.91 3.47 15.36
C VAL A 306 -6.10 3.32 16.32
N GLY A 307 -7.28 3.37 15.73
CA GLY A 307 -8.57 3.18 16.38
C GLY A 307 -8.99 1.72 16.48
N THR A 308 -10.23 1.50 16.90
CA THR A 308 -10.87 0.19 17.05
C THR A 308 -12.31 0.23 16.57
N TYR A 309 -12.78 -0.88 16.00
CA TYR A 309 -14.14 -0.99 15.49
C TYR A 309 -15.19 -1.05 16.60
N ASN A 310 -14.89 -1.70 17.73
CA ASN A 310 -15.87 -2.04 18.78
C ASN A 310 -15.62 -1.36 20.14
N ASP A 311 -14.84 -0.28 20.17
CA ASP A 311 -14.43 0.42 21.40
C ASP A 311 -13.67 -0.48 22.39
N VAL A 312 -12.82 -1.36 21.86
CA VAL A 312 -11.96 -2.27 22.63
C VAL A 312 -10.51 -1.85 22.47
N THR A 313 -9.81 -1.73 23.59
CA THR A 313 -8.36 -1.52 23.58
C THR A 313 -7.64 -2.84 23.36
N CYS A 314 -6.78 -2.91 22.35
CA CYS A 314 -5.90 -4.05 22.13
C CYS A 314 -4.51 -3.61 21.65
N ASN A 315 -3.53 -4.49 21.78
CA ASN A 315 -2.19 -4.24 21.28
C ASN A 315 -2.15 -4.44 19.76
N GLY A 316 -1.23 -3.74 19.12
CA GLY A 316 -1.02 -3.82 17.70
C GLY A 316 0.23 -3.07 17.25
N THR A 317 0.32 -2.83 15.97
CA THR A 317 1.40 -2.09 15.34
C THR A 317 0.84 -1.15 14.29
N PHE A 318 1.58 -0.07 14.06
CA PHE A 318 1.40 0.86 12.96
C PHE A 318 2.62 0.74 12.04
N THR A 319 2.39 0.41 10.77
CA THR A 319 3.43 0.28 9.75
C THR A 319 3.33 1.41 8.74
N ILE A 320 4.48 1.96 8.35
CA ILE A 320 4.61 3.00 7.34
C ILE A 320 5.61 2.58 6.26
N GLN A 321 5.27 2.83 4.99
CA GLN A 321 6.13 2.53 3.85
C GLN A 321 5.93 3.55 2.72
N ALA A 322 7.01 4.09 2.17
CA ALA A 322 7.02 4.76 0.87
C ALA A 322 7.24 3.74 -0.25
N ILE A 323 6.41 3.77 -1.28
CA ILE A 323 6.48 2.87 -2.44
C ILE A 323 6.86 3.69 -3.66
N PRO A 324 8.03 3.47 -4.30
CA PRO A 324 8.41 4.18 -5.51
C PRO A 324 7.38 3.97 -6.63
N VAL A 325 6.86 5.07 -7.17
CA VAL A 325 6.02 5.07 -8.37
C VAL A 325 6.95 5.01 -9.57
N ALA A 326 6.79 3.98 -10.40
CA ALA A 326 7.61 3.81 -11.59
C ALA A 326 7.57 5.07 -12.46
N ALA A 327 8.74 5.66 -12.73
CA ALA A 327 8.82 6.79 -13.63
C ALA A 327 8.20 6.42 -14.99
N PRO A 328 7.37 7.29 -15.60
CA PRO A 328 6.83 7.01 -16.92
C PRO A 328 7.97 6.69 -17.88
N ALA A 329 7.88 5.56 -18.58
CA ALA A 329 8.88 5.20 -19.57
C ALA A 329 9.06 6.38 -20.53
N PRO A 330 10.31 6.75 -20.91
CA PRO A 330 10.54 7.82 -21.86
C PRO A 330 9.70 7.52 -23.10
N GLN A 331 8.74 8.39 -23.41
CA GLN A 331 7.96 8.22 -24.63
C GLN A 331 8.95 8.15 -25.81
N PRO A 332 8.74 7.22 -26.76
CA PRO A 332 9.61 7.14 -27.92
C PRO A 332 9.66 8.51 -28.56
N ILE A 333 10.85 9.11 -28.58
CA ILE A 333 11.10 10.37 -29.26
C ILE A 333 10.56 10.15 -30.68
N PRO A 334 9.57 10.94 -31.16
CA PRO A 334 9.06 10.75 -32.52
C PRO A 334 10.25 10.77 -33.47
N GLN A 335 10.49 9.66 -34.17
CA GLN A 335 11.52 9.63 -35.20
C GLN A 335 11.23 10.80 -36.16
N PRO A 336 12.23 11.61 -36.53
CA PRO A 336 12.04 12.68 -37.50
C PRO A 336 11.37 12.09 -38.73
N VAL A 337 10.11 12.47 -38.97
CA VAL A 337 9.44 12.13 -40.23
C VAL A 337 10.34 12.67 -41.34
N PRO A 338 10.73 11.85 -42.33
CA PRO A 338 11.55 12.33 -43.43
C PRO A 338 10.89 13.57 -44.04
N GLN A 339 11.53 14.73 -43.88
CA GLN A 339 11.03 15.95 -44.50
C GLN A 339 10.96 15.72 -46.01
N PRO A 340 9.85 16.08 -46.67
CA PRO A 340 9.78 16.09 -48.12
C PRO A 340 10.97 16.90 -48.67
N VAL A 341 11.75 16.28 -49.55
CA VAL A 341 12.84 16.95 -50.25
C VAL A 341 12.27 18.20 -50.93
N PRO A 342 12.74 19.43 -50.60
CA PRO A 342 12.23 20.63 -51.23
C PRO A 342 12.43 20.54 -52.75
N GLN A 343 11.35 20.70 -53.51
CA GLN A 343 11.46 20.90 -54.95
C GLN A 343 12.28 22.18 -55.23
N PRO A 344 13.12 22.20 -56.29
CA PRO A 344 13.91 23.38 -56.63
C PRO A 344 13.01 24.60 -56.83
N VAL A 345 13.19 25.61 -55.98
CA VAL A 345 12.53 26.90 -56.13
C VAL A 345 13.19 27.64 -57.31
N PRO A 346 12.43 28.20 -58.26
CA PRO A 346 12.99 29.02 -59.34
C PRO A 346 13.82 30.18 -58.80
N GLN A 347 15.02 30.39 -59.36
CA GLN A 347 15.93 31.48 -58.99
C GLN A 347 15.25 32.86 -59.17
N PRO A 348 15.31 33.74 -58.16
CA PRO A 348 14.89 35.13 -58.30
C PRO A 348 15.78 35.90 -59.29
N VAL A 349 15.15 36.71 -60.14
CA VAL A 349 15.79 37.64 -61.07
C VAL A 349 16.54 38.74 -60.28
N PRO A 350 17.75 39.18 -60.68
CA PRO A 350 18.53 40.16 -59.93
C PRO A 350 17.82 41.51 -59.77
N GLN A 351 17.68 41.99 -58.53
CA GLN A 351 17.27 43.37 -58.26
C GLN A 351 18.46 44.35 -58.36
N PRO A 352 18.22 45.62 -58.74
CA PRO A 352 19.28 46.63 -58.89
C PRO A 352 19.89 47.05 -57.54
N VAL A 353 21.20 47.30 -57.56
CA VAL A 353 22.02 47.72 -56.42
C VAL A 353 21.70 49.17 -56.00
N PRO A 354 21.38 49.44 -54.71
CA PRO A 354 21.26 50.81 -54.21
C PRO A 354 22.62 51.49 -53.97
N VAL A 355 22.65 52.80 -54.30
CA VAL A 355 23.79 53.74 -54.18
C VAL A 355 24.13 54.03 -52.71
N PRO A 356 25.41 54.21 -52.33
CA PRO A 356 25.80 54.47 -50.94
C PRO A 356 25.37 55.84 -50.43
N VAL A 357 24.81 55.86 -49.20
CA VAL A 357 24.43 57.05 -48.43
C VAL A 357 25.58 57.42 -47.46
N PRO A 358 25.91 58.71 -47.25
CA PRO A 358 27.06 59.11 -46.45
C PRO A 358 26.88 58.89 -44.94
N THR A 359 27.99 58.56 -44.29
CA THR A 359 28.20 58.31 -42.87
C THR A 359 27.93 59.55 -41.99
N PRO A 360 27.06 59.45 -40.96
CA PRO A 360 26.94 60.47 -39.92
C PRO A 360 28.09 60.43 -38.90
N ALA A 361 28.40 61.60 -38.35
CA ALA A 361 29.49 61.89 -37.43
C ALA A 361 29.35 61.21 -36.04
N PRO A 362 30.46 61.00 -35.30
CA PRO A 362 30.45 60.30 -34.01
C PRO A 362 29.69 61.06 -32.92
N ALA A 363 28.88 60.33 -32.15
CA ALA A 363 28.19 60.84 -30.97
C ALA A 363 29.13 60.99 -29.76
N PRO A 364 28.83 61.90 -28.79
CA PRO A 364 29.69 62.18 -27.64
C PRO A 364 29.81 61.01 -26.65
N ALA A 365 30.95 60.98 -25.96
CA ALA A 365 31.35 59.94 -25.01
C ALA A 365 30.40 59.78 -23.80
N PRO A 366 30.11 58.54 -23.35
CA PRO A 366 29.30 58.29 -22.17
C PRO A 366 29.95 58.76 -20.86
N ALA A 367 29.10 59.15 -19.90
CA ALA A 367 29.46 59.53 -18.54
C ALA A 367 30.09 58.37 -17.74
N PRO A 368 30.89 58.65 -16.68
CA PRO A 368 31.59 57.63 -15.90
C PRO A 368 30.63 56.65 -15.21
N ALA A 369 30.99 55.37 -15.27
CA ALA A 369 30.28 54.28 -14.60
C ALA A 369 30.41 54.36 -13.07
N PRO A 370 29.38 53.94 -12.31
CA PRO A 370 29.43 53.85 -10.84
C PRO A 370 30.54 52.93 -10.32
N ALA A 371 31.02 53.22 -9.12
CA ALA A 371 32.11 52.51 -8.44
C ALA A 371 31.84 51.00 -8.25
N PRO A 372 32.89 50.16 -8.24
CA PRO A 372 32.74 48.71 -8.11
C PRO A 372 32.08 48.30 -6.79
N ALA A 373 31.21 47.29 -6.87
CA ALA A 373 30.64 46.61 -5.72
C ALA A 373 31.75 45.91 -4.88
N PRO A 374 31.54 45.71 -3.56
CA PRO A 374 32.51 45.07 -2.68
C PRO A 374 32.90 43.67 -3.16
N ALA A 375 34.18 43.33 -2.97
CA ALA A 375 34.75 42.05 -3.34
C ALA A 375 34.00 40.86 -2.68
N PRO A 376 33.82 39.73 -3.39
CA PRO A 376 33.23 38.52 -2.82
C PRO A 376 34.01 38.03 -1.60
N ALA A 377 33.28 37.51 -0.61
CA ALA A 377 33.84 36.86 0.56
C ALA A 377 34.76 35.68 0.16
N PRO A 378 35.80 35.37 0.96
CA PRO A 378 36.74 34.29 0.67
C PRO A 378 36.04 32.94 0.46
N ALA A 379 36.52 32.19 -0.53
CA ALA A 379 36.06 30.83 -0.80
C ALA A 379 36.19 29.93 0.43
N PRO A 380 35.23 29.02 0.67
CA PRO A 380 35.33 28.01 1.72
C PRO A 380 36.62 27.20 1.59
N ALA A 381 37.21 26.86 2.74
CA ALA A 381 38.41 26.02 2.81
C ALA A 381 38.18 24.66 2.10
N PRO A 382 39.23 24.07 1.50
CA PRO A 382 39.11 22.77 0.83
C PRO A 382 38.53 21.71 1.77
N ALA A 383 37.59 20.92 1.25
CA ALA A 383 37.03 19.78 1.95
C ALA A 383 38.14 18.82 2.41
N PRO A 384 38.02 18.21 3.61
CA PRO A 384 38.95 17.19 4.09
C PRO A 384 39.14 16.08 3.05
N ALA A 385 40.38 15.62 2.90
CA ALA A 385 40.72 14.52 2.02
C ALA A 385 39.89 13.27 2.37
N PRO A 386 39.45 12.47 1.38
CA PRO A 386 38.71 11.23 1.62
C PRO A 386 39.44 10.33 2.61
N ALA A 387 38.72 9.80 3.59
CA ALA A 387 39.21 8.78 4.49
C ALA A 387 39.74 7.58 3.68
N PRO A 388 40.81 6.89 4.13
CA PRO A 388 41.33 5.72 3.45
C PRO A 388 40.23 4.68 3.21
N ALA A 389 40.23 4.09 2.01
CA ALA A 389 39.31 3.01 1.66
C ALA A 389 39.39 1.87 2.70
N PRO A 390 38.25 1.30 3.12
CA PRO A 390 38.22 0.14 4.01
C PRO A 390 39.10 -0.98 3.44
N ALA A 391 39.87 -1.63 4.33
CA ALA A 391 40.69 -2.77 3.97
C ALA A 391 39.81 -3.89 3.34
N PRO A 392 40.33 -4.67 2.38
CA PRO A 392 39.58 -5.76 1.78
C PRO A 392 39.06 -6.71 2.86
N ALA A 393 37.77 -7.06 2.75
CA ALA A 393 37.13 -8.06 3.60
C ALA A 393 37.96 -9.37 3.63
N PRO A 394 38.05 -10.07 4.78
CA PRO A 394 38.73 -11.34 4.89
C PRO A 394 38.23 -12.34 3.83
N ALA A 395 39.16 -13.11 3.25
CA ALA A 395 38.83 -14.16 2.30
C ALA A 395 37.85 -15.18 2.91
N PRO A 396 36.86 -15.69 2.15
CA PRO A 396 35.93 -16.67 2.65
C PRO A 396 36.68 -17.92 3.12
N VAL A 397 36.39 -18.32 4.35
CA VAL A 397 36.88 -19.57 4.95
C VAL A 397 36.38 -20.74 4.08
N PRO A 398 37.26 -21.65 3.62
CA PRO A 398 36.82 -22.81 2.85
C PRO A 398 36.23 -23.87 3.79
N GLY A 399 34.97 -24.23 3.55
CA GLY A 399 34.50 -25.61 3.74
C GLY A 399 33.48 -25.85 4.86
N GLY A 400 32.23 -25.94 4.46
CA GLY A 400 31.20 -26.79 5.07
C GLY A 400 30.30 -27.26 3.95
N ALA A 401 30.19 -28.57 3.75
CA ALA A 401 29.43 -29.16 2.65
C ALA A 401 28.00 -28.61 2.62
N ALA A 402 27.52 -28.24 1.43
CA ALA A 402 26.13 -27.88 1.20
C ALA A 402 25.24 -29.08 1.58
N VAL A 403 24.77 -29.07 2.82
CA VAL A 403 23.57 -29.81 3.21
C VAL A 403 22.44 -29.19 2.42
N THR A 404 21.77 -30.00 1.61
CA THR A 404 20.50 -29.60 1.01
C THR A 404 19.58 -29.24 2.16
N PRO A 405 19.09 -27.98 2.28
CA PRO A 405 18.26 -27.60 3.40
C PRO A 405 17.04 -28.52 3.38
N THR A 406 16.85 -29.23 4.49
CA THR A 406 15.58 -29.89 4.74
C THR A 406 14.55 -28.76 4.80
N VAL A 407 13.58 -28.79 3.88
CA VAL A 407 12.60 -27.70 3.68
C VAL A 407 12.03 -27.28 5.04
N GLY A 408 12.34 -26.06 5.48
CA GLY A 408 11.79 -25.46 6.71
C GLY A 408 12.76 -25.18 7.86
N CYS A 409 13.99 -25.71 7.88
CA CYS A 409 14.94 -25.43 8.96
C CYS A 409 15.47 -23.99 8.94
N PRO A 410 15.74 -23.37 10.11
CA PRO A 410 16.38 -22.05 10.19
C PRO A 410 17.62 -21.96 9.32
N THR A 411 17.74 -20.86 8.57
CA THR A 411 18.87 -20.64 7.67
C THR A 411 19.27 -19.18 7.62
N THR A 412 20.58 -18.94 7.60
CA THR A 412 21.19 -17.62 7.42
C THR A 412 21.24 -17.20 5.95
N THR A 413 20.75 -18.03 5.02
CA THR A 413 20.64 -17.67 3.60
C THR A 413 19.44 -16.77 3.30
N LEU A 414 18.47 -16.71 4.22
CA LEU A 414 17.33 -15.82 4.17
C LEU A 414 17.49 -14.73 5.23
N GLU A 415 16.81 -13.60 5.05
CA GLU A 415 16.87 -12.45 5.96
C GLU A 415 15.48 -12.15 6.53
N GLY A 416 15.46 -11.77 7.81
CA GLY A 416 14.28 -11.26 8.49
C GLY A 416 14.07 -9.77 8.19
N ILE A 417 13.33 -9.10 9.06
CA ILE A 417 13.27 -7.63 9.04
C ILE A 417 14.67 -7.09 9.35
N ALA A 418 15.26 -6.40 8.37
CA ALA A 418 16.61 -5.85 8.48
C ALA A 418 16.63 -4.61 9.37
N ILE A 419 17.44 -4.62 10.42
CA ILE A 419 17.59 -3.49 11.36
C ILE A 419 19.08 -3.14 11.42
N THR A 420 19.43 -1.90 11.08
CA THR A 420 20.80 -1.42 11.25
C THR A 420 20.85 -0.57 12.51
N THR A 421 21.69 -0.95 13.46
CA THR A 421 21.83 -0.24 14.75
C THR A 421 23.26 -0.34 15.27
N THR A 422 23.60 0.49 16.23
CA THR A 422 24.90 0.55 16.88
C THR A 422 24.81 0.08 18.33
N GLY A 423 25.94 -0.34 18.89
CA GLY A 423 26.00 -0.64 20.33
C GLY A 423 25.57 0.54 21.21
N SER A 424 25.76 1.77 20.74
CA SER A 424 25.31 2.98 21.45
C SER A 424 23.82 3.26 21.39
N GLU A 425 23.16 2.84 20.31
CA GLU A 425 21.70 2.98 20.17
C GLU A 425 21.00 1.94 21.05
N LEU A 426 21.56 0.73 21.15
CA LEU A 426 21.10 -0.33 22.04
C LEU A 426 21.48 -0.11 23.52
N TYR A 427 22.04 1.04 23.91
CA TYR A 427 22.47 1.27 25.31
C TYR A 427 21.31 1.38 26.31
N SER A 428 20.10 1.63 25.80
CA SER A 428 18.85 1.42 26.53
C SER A 428 18.10 0.26 25.87
N PRO A 429 17.20 -0.40 26.61
CA PRO A 429 16.37 -1.45 26.03
C PRO A 429 15.63 -0.95 24.79
N ASP A 430 15.90 -1.60 23.67
CA ASP A 430 15.15 -1.46 22.43
C ASP A 430 14.28 -2.70 22.25
N SER A 431 12.97 -2.49 22.11
CA SER A 431 11.98 -3.56 22.06
C SER A 431 11.35 -3.69 20.68
N PHE A 432 11.23 -4.93 20.20
CA PHE A 432 10.76 -5.30 18.87
C PHE A 432 9.63 -6.32 18.98
N THR A 433 8.46 -6.01 18.44
CA THR A 433 7.29 -6.90 18.53
C THR A 433 7.36 -8.03 17.52
N VAL A 434 7.23 -9.28 18.00
CA VAL A 434 7.39 -10.48 17.18
C VAL A 434 6.26 -11.47 17.42
N GLN A 435 5.79 -12.12 16.37
CA GLN A 435 4.88 -13.25 16.51
C GLN A 435 5.70 -14.54 16.68
N ALA A 436 5.89 -14.97 17.91
CA ALA A 436 6.60 -16.19 18.24
C ALA A 436 5.91 -17.40 17.61
N GLY A 437 6.67 -18.25 16.91
CA GLY A 437 6.15 -19.49 16.35
C GLY A 437 7.01 -20.09 15.26
N GLY A 438 6.51 -21.19 14.68
CA GLY A 438 7.23 -21.89 13.64
C GLY A 438 6.54 -23.16 13.17
N GLN A 439 6.84 -23.58 11.94
CA GLN A 439 6.34 -24.85 11.40
C GLN A 439 7.34 -26.00 11.54
N THR A 440 8.61 -25.70 11.85
CA THR A 440 9.68 -26.69 11.85
C THR A 440 10.22 -26.93 13.25
N SER A 441 10.19 -28.18 13.69
CA SER A 441 10.82 -28.60 14.95
C SER A 441 12.34 -28.48 14.85
N LEU A 442 12.93 -27.66 15.71
CA LEU A 442 14.37 -27.36 15.69
C LEU A 442 15.22 -28.60 15.91
N SER A 443 14.77 -29.51 16.77
CA SER A 443 15.40 -30.82 17.02
C SER A 443 15.50 -31.73 15.80
N THR A 444 14.71 -31.48 14.74
CA THR A 444 14.77 -32.23 13.48
C THR A 444 15.78 -31.67 12.49
N CYS A 445 16.34 -30.50 12.77
CA CYS A 445 17.34 -29.85 11.93
C CYS A 445 18.75 -30.38 12.25
N PRO A 446 19.57 -30.73 11.24
CA PRO A 446 20.88 -31.38 11.46
C PRO A 446 21.80 -30.60 12.41
N ASP A 447 21.84 -29.28 12.27
CA ASP A 447 22.75 -28.40 13.03
C ASP A 447 22.14 -27.87 14.35
N LEU A 448 20.85 -28.16 14.60
CA LEU A 448 20.09 -27.67 15.77
C LEU A 448 19.46 -28.82 16.56
N SER A 449 19.98 -30.05 16.42
CA SER A 449 19.40 -31.26 17.04
C SER A 449 19.31 -31.24 18.57
N ALA A 450 20.08 -30.37 19.24
CA ALA A 450 20.05 -30.14 20.68
C ALA A 450 19.10 -29.02 21.12
N VAL A 451 18.43 -28.36 20.17
CA VAL A 451 17.57 -27.20 20.38
C VAL A 451 16.11 -27.63 20.48
N THR A 452 15.41 -27.17 21.50
CA THR A 452 13.98 -27.44 21.70
C THR A 452 13.12 -26.34 21.07
N GLY A 453 11.88 -26.67 20.69
CA GLY A 453 10.92 -25.72 20.12
C GLY A 453 10.77 -25.78 18.60
N VAL A 454 9.93 -24.88 18.09
CA VAL A 454 9.63 -24.73 16.66
C VAL A 454 10.01 -23.34 16.18
N ALA A 455 10.56 -23.24 14.97
CA ALA A 455 10.79 -21.96 14.29
C ALA A 455 10.53 -22.10 12.78
N ASN A 456 10.45 -20.97 12.08
CA ASN A 456 10.41 -20.92 10.62
C ASN A 456 11.82 -20.93 10.01
N ALA A 457 11.90 -21.18 8.71
CA ALA A 457 13.17 -21.12 7.98
C ALA A 457 13.78 -19.70 7.99
N ASN A 458 12.95 -18.67 7.85
CA ASN A 458 13.36 -17.27 7.86
C ASN A 458 13.53 -16.75 9.30
N PRO A 459 14.58 -15.97 9.61
CA PRO A 459 14.62 -15.22 10.86
C PRO A 459 13.49 -14.19 10.92
N HIS A 460 13.12 -13.79 12.13
CA HIS A 460 12.17 -12.69 12.34
C HIS A 460 12.87 -11.35 12.10
N TYR A 461 14.09 -11.22 12.64
CA TYR A 461 14.94 -10.04 12.48
C TYR A 461 16.35 -10.40 12.03
N THR A 462 16.93 -9.52 11.25
CA THR A 462 18.35 -9.55 10.86
C THR A 462 18.95 -8.21 11.25
N PHE A 463 19.77 -8.19 12.30
CA PHE A 463 20.44 -6.99 12.78
C PHE A 463 21.80 -6.82 12.12
N TYR A 464 22.10 -5.63 11.61
CA TYR A 464 23.44 -5.22 11.20
C TYR A 464 24.02 -4.32 12.28
N LEU A 465 24.76 -4.94 13.21
CA LEU A 465 25.31 -4.28 14.38
C LEU A 465 26.66 -3.64 14.07
N SER A 466 26.94 -2.50 14.68
CA SER A 466 28.24 -1.82 14.60
C SER A 466 28.61 -1.10 15.91
N GLY A 467 29.89 -0.83 16.15
CA GLY A 467 30.34 -0.12 17.35
C GLY A 467 30.15 -0.90 18.65
N MET A 468 30.17 -2.23 18.59
CA MET A 468 29.89 -3.10 19.75
C MET A 468 31.10 -3.28 20.68
N GLU A 469 32.30 -2.88 20.28
CA GLU A 469 33.58 -3.20 20.95
C GLU A 469 33.73 -2.59 22.35
N THR A 470 32.93 -1.57 22.66
CA THR A 470 32.98 -0.84 23.94
C THR A 470 32.09 -1.43 25.03
N TYR A 471 31.20 -2.36 24.68
CA TYR A 471 30.19 -2.94 25.59
C TYR A 471 30.62 -4.30 26.12
N GLY A 472 30.22 -4.64 27.34
CA GLY A 472 30.59 -5.91 27.99
C GLY A 472 29.67 -7.08 27.69
N ARG A 473 28.39 -6.82 27.37
CA ARG A 473 27.47 -7.81 26.82
C ARG A 473 26.35 -7.16 26.01
N LEU A 474 25.80 -7.92 25.07
CA LEU A 474 24.49 -7.69 24.48
C LEU A 474 23.51 -8.68 25.10
N GLU A 475 22.51 -8.15 25.78
CA GLU A 475 21.38 -8.89 26.34
C GLU A 475 20.27 -8.93 25.29
N ILE A 476 19.69 -10.12 25.08
CA ILE A 476 18.58 -10.35 24.16
C ILE A 476 17.54 -11.17 24.90
N GLU A 477 16.41 -10.57 25.24
CA GLU A 477 15.34 -11.20 26.00
C GLU A 477 14.06 -11.30 25.16
N VAL A 478 13.21 -12.28 25.44
CA VAL A 478 11.87 -12.33 24.88
C VAL A 478 10.84 -12.33 26.01
N ALA A 479 10.06 -11.26 26.09
CA ALA A 479 8.89 -11.17 26.96
C ALA A 479 7.64 -11.67 26.21
N SER A 480 6.91 -12.61 26.80
CA SER A 480 5.68 -13.14 26.21
C SER A 480 4.74 -13.77 27.25
N ASP A 481 3.47 -13.90 26.88
CA ASP A 481 2.43 -14.64 27.60
C ASP A 481 2.44 -16.16 27.27
N CYS A 482 3.27 -16.57 26.31
CA CYS A 482 3.45 -17.97 25.92
C CYS A 482 4.89 -18.44 26.11
N ASP A 483 5.06 -19.76 26.04
CA ASP A 483 6.34 -20.42 26.17
C ASP A 483 7.15 -20.27 24.88
N THR A 484 8.14 -19.37 24.90
CA THR A 484 8.91 -18.96 23.72
C THR A 484 10.29 -19.59 23.69
N THR A 485 10.88 -19.64 22.49
CA THR A 485 12.23 -20.15 22.28
C THR A 485 13.02 -19.13 21.49
N LEU A 486 14.23 -18.79 21.94
CA LEU A 486 15.09 -17.79 21.30
C LEU A 486 16.30 -18.50 20.67
N LEU A 487 16.45 -18.32 19.37
CA LEU A 487 17.60 -18.82 18.60
C LEU A 487 18.25 -17.63 17.88
N VAL A 488 19.56 -17.49 18.03
CA VAL A 488 20.34 -16.40 17.44
C VAL A 488 21.53 -16.96 16.68
N ASN A 489 21.78 -16.50 15.46
CA ASN A 489 23.05 -16.68 14.76
C ASN A 489 23.83 -15.36 14.81
N ASP A 490 24.98 -15.37 15.46
CA ASP A 490 25.80 -14.16 15.58
C ASP A 490 26.61 -13.84 14.31
N ALA A 491 27.24 -12.67 14.27
CA ALA A 491 28.03 -12.21 13.12
C ALA A 491 29.29 -13.05 12.84
N ALA A 492 29.74 -13.85 13.81
CA ALA A 492 30.81 -14.83 13.62
C ALA A 492 30.29 -16.19 13.10
N GLY A 493 28.96 -16.36 12.99
CA GLY A 493 28.29 -17.56 12.53
C GLY A 493 28.03 -18.58 13.64
N ASN A 494 28.23 -18.24 14.92
CA ASN A 494 27.90 -19.13 16.03
C ASN A 494 26.40 -19.09 16.33
N TRP A 495 25.86 -20.24 16.72
CA TRP A 495 24.46 -20.36 17.14
C TRP A 495 24.35 -20.29 18.66
N HIS A 496 23.42 -19.46 19.13
CA HIS A 496 23.07 -19.27 20.52
C HIS A 496 21.61 -19.62 20.71
N PHE A 497 21.27 -20.24 21.83
CA PHE A 497 19.93 -20.72 22.09
C PHE A 497 19.57 -20.61 23.56
N ASN A 498 18.33 -20.22 23.83
CA ASN A 498 17.72 -20.32 25.14
C ASN A 498 16.20 -20.55 25.01
N ASP A 499 15.61 -21.39 25.86
CA ASP A 499 14.17 -21.58 26.00
C ASP A 499 13.60 -21.25 27.39
N ASP A 500 14.40 -21.13 28.46
CA ASP A 500 13.85 -20.90 29.80
C ASP A 500 14.78 -20.24 30.85
N ALA A 501 16.01 -19.82 30.50
CA ALA A 501 17.00 -19.48 31.53
C ALA A 501 16.74 -18.19 32.33
N GLY A 502 15.78 -17.33 31.92
CA GLY A 502 15.34 -16.15 32.69
C GLY A 502 14.33 -16.47 33.80
N GLY A 503 13.73 -17.67 33.79
CA GLY A 503 12.56 -18.03 34.58
C GLY A 503 11.25 -17.60 33.91
N ALA A 504 10.13 -18.21 34.32
CA ALA A 504 8.78 -17.90 33.82
C ALA A 504 8.56 -18.01 32.30
N PHE A 505 9.21 -18.97 31.62
CA PHE A 505 9.00 -19.30 30.20
C PHE A 505 9.50 -18.23 29.20
N GLN A 506 10.41 -17.37 29.65
CA GLN A 506 11.00 -16.28 28.87
C GLN A 506 12.50 -16.54 28.65
N PRO A 507 12.95 -16.67 27.40
CA PRO A 507 14.34 -16.92 27.07
C PRO A 507 15.16 -15.61 27.05
N GLU A 508 16.38 -15.68 27.58
CA GLU A 508 17.31 -14.54 27.67
C GLU A 508 18.73 -14.97 27.27
N LEU A 509 19.34 -14.29 26.30
CA LEU A 509 20.72 -14.54 25.88
C LEU A 509 21.62 -13.36 26.27
N ASN A 510 22.71 -13.67 26.95
CA ASN A 510 23.77 -12.71 27.28
C ASN A 510 25.02 -13.00 26.45
N LEU A 511 25.22 -12.24 25.38
CA LEU A 511 26.34 -12.40 24.45
C LEU A 511 27.50 -11.47 24.85
N THR A 512 28.57 -12.03 25.42
CA THR A 512 29.66 -11.25 26.03
C THR A 512 30.81 -10.92 25.08
N ASP A 513 30.96 -11.61 23.95
CA ASP A 513 31.98 -11.28 22.93
C ASP A 513 31.42 -10.23 21.95
N THR A 514 31.07 -9.07 22.49
CA THR A 514 30.37 -7.99 21.78
C THR A 514 31.11 -7.50 20.55
N ALA A 515 32.44 -7.46 20.58
CA ALA A 515 33.25 -7.07 19.43
C ALA A 515 33.03 -8.01 18.22
N ALA A 516 32.80 -9.30 18.47
CA ALA A 516 32.49 -10.30 17.44
C ALA A 516 31.05 -10.21 16.90
N LEU A 517 30.18 -9.41 17.54
CA LEU A 517 28.80 -9.18 17.10
C LEU A 517 28.68 -8.10 16.01
N ASN A 518 29.74 -7.32 15.75
CA ASN A 518 29.75 -6.37 14.64
C ASN A 518 29.55 -7.09 13.30
N GLY A 519 28.44 -6.79 12.62
CA GLY A 519 28.02 -7.48 11.40
C GLY A 519 26.59 -7.99 11.50
N ARG A 520 26.29 -9.04 10.73
CA ARG A 520 24.94 -9.58 10.60
C ARG A 520 24.62 -10.56 11.75
N VAL A 521 23.57 -10.28 12.52
CA VAL A 521 23.04 -11.15 13.57
C VAL A 521 21.59 -11.49 13.23
N ASP A 522 21.29 -12.78 13.06
CA ASP A 522 19.94 -13.24 12.75
C ASP A 522 19.24 -13.76 14.02
N VAL A 523 17.98 -13.38 14.22
CA VAL A 523 17.20 -13.71 15.41
C VAL A 523 15.88 -14.40 15.04
N TRP A 524 15.64 -15.56 15.64
CA TRP A 524 14.39 -16.31 15.55
C TRP A 524 13.75 -16.38 16.93
N VAL A 525 12.50 -15.94 17.01
CA VAL A 525 11.63 -16.18 18.17
C VAL A 525 10.60 -17.24 17.80
N GLY A 526 10.82 -18.45 18.30
CA GLY A 526 9.92 -19.58 18.12
C GLY A 526 9.09 -19.84 19.38
N THR A 527 8.40 -20.97 19.42
CA THR A 527 7.67 -21.41 20.60
C THR A 527 8.13 -22.78 21.09
N PHE A 528 8.00 -23.03 22.38
CA PHE A 528 8.28 -24.32 22.97
C PHE A 528 7.12 -25.30 22.69
N GLY A 529 7.45 -26.49 22.16
CA GLY A 529 6.46 -27.50 21.73
C GLY A 529 5.70 -27.14 20.45
N ASN A 530 4.66 -27.93 20.12
CA ASN A 530 3.79 -27.68 18.94
C ASN A 530 2.72 -26.60 19.23
N SER A 531 3.07 -25.60 20.03
CA SER A 531 2.15 -24.58 20.53
C SER A 531 1.69 -23.62 19.42
N ILE A 532 0.52 -23.03 19.62
CA ILE A 532 -0.10 -22.04 18.73
C ILE A 532 0.78 -20.78 18.78
N ALA A 533 1.03 -20.16 17.62
CA ALA A 533 1.77 -18.90 17.53
C ALA A 533 1.15 -17.82 18.44
N CYS A 534 2.00 -16.98 19.02
CA CYS A 534 1.62 -16.02 20.06
C CYS A 534 2.42 -14.72 19.94
N SER A 535 1.87 -13.64 20.50
CA SER A 535 2.55 -12.35 20.53
C SER A 535 3.68 -12.36 21.57
N ALA A 536 4.82 -11.78 21.21
CA ALA A 536 6.00 -11.65 22.06
C ALA A 536 6.73 -10.35 21.74
N GLU A 537 7.60 -9.93 22.64
CA GLU A 537 8.42 -8.73 22.53
C GLU A 537 9.88 -9.14 22.72
N LEU A 538 10.68 -8.97 21.66
CA LEU A 538 12.13 -9.15 21.68
C LEU A 538 12.76 -7.87 22.19
N GLU A 539 13.46 -7.92 23.31
CA GLU A 539 14.20 -6.79 23.87
C GLU A 539 15.71 -6.98 23.65
N MET A 540 16.40 -5.91 23.28
CA MET A 540 17.85 -5.89 23.11
C MET A 540 18.48 -4.72 23.85
N GLU A 541 19.47 -4.98 24.69
CA GLU A 541 20.19 -3.95 25.45
C GLU A 541 21.70 -4.26 25.52
N THR A 542 22.54 -3.24 25.33
CA THR A 542 23.97 -3.31 25.57
C THR A 542 24.32 -2.83 26.97
N TRP A 543 25.13 -3.63 27.66
CA TRP A 543 25.57 -3.34 29.02
C TRP A 543 27.07 -3.10 29.08
N ASN A 544 27.48 -2.13 29.90
CA ASN A 544 28.90 -1.96 30.24
C ASN A 544 29.37 -3.02 31.25
N PHE A 545 30.69 -3.24 31.29
CA PHE A 545 31.36 -4.16 32.22
C PHE A 545 31.17 -3.80 33.71
#